data_AF-A0A379T0B9-F1
#
_entry.id   AF-A0A379T0B9-F1
#
_cell.length_a   1.000
_cell.length_b   1.000
_cell.length_c   1.000
_cell.angle_alpha   90.00
_cell.angle_beta   90.00
_cell.angle_gamma   90.00
#
_symmetry.space_group_name_H-M   'P 1'
#
loop_
_entity.id
_entity.type
_entity.pdbx_description
1 polymer ?
#
loop_
_entity_poly.entity_id
_entity_poly.type
_entity_poly.pdbx_seq_one_letter_code
_entity_poly.pdbx_strand_id
1 'polypeptide(L)'
;MRFVKPLDETLILEMAARHEALATLEENAIMGGAGSGVNEVLMAHRKPVPVLNIGLPDFFIPQGTQEEARAELGLDAAGIEAKIKAWLA
;
A
#
# COMPACT_ATOMS: atom_id res chain seq x y z
N MET A 1 -9.32 1.98 -2.08
CA MET A 1 -9.95 1.20 -3.17
C MET A 1 -11.00 0.28 -2.60
N ARG A 2 -12.08 -0.04 -3.34
CA ARG A 2 -13.16 -0.93 -2.86
C ARG A 2 -12.95 -2.41 -3.23
N PHE A 3 -12.32 -2.68 -4.37
CA PHE A 3 -12.12 -4.03 -4.91
C PHE A 3 -10.63 -4.30 -5.09
N VAL A 4 -10.16 -5.43 -4.55
CA VAL A 4 -8.81 -5.96 -4.84
C VAL A 4 -8.80 -6.72 -6.16
N LYS A 5 -9.93 -7.32 -6.54
CA LYS A 5 -10.12 -7.99 -7.83
C LYS A 5 -11.59 -7.95 -8.27
N PRO A 6 -11.91 -7.54 -9.52
CA PRO A 6 -11.00 -6.87 -10.45
C PRO A 6 -10.57 -5.49 -9.91
N LEU A 7 -9.37 -5.05 -10.30
CA LEU A 7 -8.87 -3.71 -9.98
C LEU A 7 -9.54 -2.67 -10.88
N ASP A 8 -9.70 -1.45 -10.37
CA ASP A 8 -10.07 -0.30 -11.19
C ASP A 8 -8.82 0.26 -11.87
N GLU A 9 -8.42 -0.38 -12.97
CA GLU A 9 -7.20 -0.02 -13.70
C GLU A 9 -7.25 1.42 -14.24
N THR A 10 -8.43 1.88 -14.66
CA THR A 10 -8.63 3.24 -15.15
C THR A 10 -8.29 4.26 -14.06
N LEU A 11 -8.83 4.08 -12.86
CA LEU A 11 -8.55 4.97 -11.73
C LEU A 11 -7.06 4.91 -11.33
N ILE A 12 -6.46 3.72 -11.28
CA ILE A 12 -5.03 3.55 -10.94
C ILE A 12 -4.16 4.35 -11.91
N LEU A 13 -4.40 4.23 -13.22
CA LEU A 13 -3.64 4.92 -14.25
C LEU A 13 -3.89 6.43 -14.24
N GLU A 14 -5.11 6.88 -13.95
CA GLU A 14 -5.41 8.30 -13.77
C GLU A 14 -4.63 8.88 -12.59
N MET A 15 -4.62 8.18 -11.45
CA MET A 15 -3.88 8.64 -10.27
C MET A 15 -2.38 8.66 -10.53
N ALA A 16 -1.83 7.64 -11.20
CA ALA A 16 -0.44 7.57 -11.60
C ALA A 16 -0.03 8.72 -12.55
N ALA A 17 -0.94 9.17 -13.43
CA ALA A 17 -0.65 10.28 -14.33
C ALA A 17 -0.65 11.65 -13.64
N ARG A 18 -1.28 11.77 -12.46
CA ARG A 18 -1.54 13.04 -11.77
C ARG A 18 -0.65 13.28 -10.55
N HIS A 19 0.07 12.26 -10.08
CA HIS A 19 0.86 12.31 -8.85
C HIS A 19 2.27 11.78 -9.10
N GLU A 20 3.22 12.27 -8.31
CA GLU A 20 4.64 11.87 -8.39
C GLU A 20 4.88 10.47 -7.83
N ALA A 21 4.03 10.02 -6.90
CA ALA A 21 4.08 8.72 -6.27
C ALA A 21 2.68 8.27 -5.84
N LEU A 22 2.51 6.97 -5.63
CA LEU A 22 1.31 6.39 -5.03
C LEU A 22 1.66 5.69 -3.71
N ALA A 23 0.70 5.62 -2.79
CA ALA A 23 0.80 4.78 -1.60
C ALA A 23 -0.43 3.87 -1.54
N THR A 24 -0.22 2.57 -1.35
CA THR A 24 -1.30 1.61 -1.09
C THR A 24 -1.34 1.29 0.39
N LEU A 25 -2.54 1.07 0.93
CA LEU A 25 -2.75 0.72 2.33
C LEU A 25 -3.67 -0.50 2.38
N GLU A 26 -3.23 -1.56 3.06
CA GLU A 26 -4.01 -2.77 3.28
C GLU A 26 -3.72 -3.39 4.66
N GLU A 27 -4.72 -3.96 5.30
CA GLU A 27 -4.55 -4.80 6.50
C GLU A 27 -4.34 -6.26 6.08
N ASN A 28 -3.38 -6.47 5.18
CA ASN A 28 -3.01 -7.76 4.59
C ASN A 28 -1.50 -7.76 4.31
N ALA A 29 -0.91 -8.93 4.05
CA ALA A 29 0.50 -9.03 3.69
C ALA A 29 0.83 -8.16 2.47
N ILE A 30 1.90 -7.36 2.55
CA ILE A 30 2.37 -6.53 1.44
C ILE A 30 2.70 -7.41 0.22
N MET A 31 3.33 -8.55 0.47
CA MET A 31 3.76 -9.50 -0.57
C MET A 31 2.54 -10.21 -1.16
N GLY A 32 2.28 -10.00 -2.45
CA GLY A 32 1.13 -10.58 -3.15
C GLY A 32 -0.22 -9.96 -2.77
N GLY A 33 -0.23 -8.86 -2.01
CA GLY A 33 -1.43 -8.16 -1.58
C GLY A 33 -2.05 -7.26 -2.65
N ALA A 34 -2.97 -6.39 -2.22
CA ALA A 34 -3.62 -5.39 -3.06
C ALA A 34 -2.61 -4.42 -3.68
N GLY A 35 -1.59 -4.02 -2.92
CA GLY A 35 -0.48 -3.19 -3.41
C GLY A 35 0.29 -3.86 -4.55
N SER A 36 0.56 -5.17 -4.45
CA SER A 36 1.17 -5.96 -5.54
C SER A 36 0.35 -5.85 -6.82
N GLY A 37 -0.97 -6.02 -6.72
CA GLY A 37 -1.86 -5.88 -7.88
C GLY A 37 -1.82 -4.49 -8.52
N VAL A 38 -1.75 -3.42 -7.73
CA VAL A 38 -1.56 -2.04 -8.27
C VAL A 38 -0.22 -1.94 -9.01
N ASN A 39 0.87 -2.48 -8.46
CA ASN A 39 2.18 -2.49 -9.10
C ASN A 39 2.16 -3.26 -10.43
N GLU A 40 1.48 -4.40 -10.46
CA GLU A 40 1.30 -5.22 -11.67
C GLU A 40 0.58 -4.42 -12.77
N VAL A 41 -0.50 -3.70 -12.44
CA VAL A 41 -1.23 -2.85 -13.41
C VAL A 41 -0.33 -1.75 -13.99
N LEU A 42 0.43 -1.06 -13.13
CA LEU A 42 1.34 0.01 -13.56
C LEU A 42 2.46 -0.51 -14.47
N MET A 43 3.04 -1.65 -14.12
CA MET A 43 4.10 -2.29 -14.91
C MET A 43 3.57 -2.80 -16.25
N ALA A 44 2.39 -3.41 -16.28
CA ALA A 44 1.74 -3.86 -17.51
C ALA A 44 1.49 -2.71 -18.51
N HIS A 45 1.18 -1.52 -18.01
CA HIS A 45 0.95 -0.32 -18.80
C HIS A 45 2.21 0.53 -19.06
N ARG A 46 3.39 0.07 -18.61
CA ARG A 46 4.67 0.81 -18.69
C ARG A 46 4.57 2.23 -18.10
N LYS A 47 3.94 2.36 -16.93
CA LYS A 47 3.83 3.59 -16.15
C LYS A 47 4.53 3.42 -14.80
N PRO A 48 5.88 3.42 -14.76
CA PRO A 48 6.64 3.13 -13.54
C PRO A 48 6.63 4.35 -12.60
N VAL A 49 5.48 4.63 -11.99
CA VAL A 49 5.36 5.60 -10.90
C VAL A 49 5.83 4.91 -9.62
N PRO A 50 6.65 5.57 -8.77
CA PRO A 50 7.02 5.05 -7.47
C PRO A 50 5.79 4.70 -6.62
N VAL A 51 5.77 3.49 -6.04
CA VAL A 51 4.68 3.03 -5.17
C VAL A 51 5.24 2.56 -3.83
N LEU A 52 4.71 3.13 -2.74
CA LEU A 52 4.91 2.64 -1.39
C LEU A 52 3.76 1.71 -0.99
N ASN A 53 4.04 0.42 -0.79
CA ASN A 53 3.04 -0.52 -0.30
C ASN A 53 3.07 -0.59 1.23
N ILE A 54 2.00 -0.17 1.89
CA ILE A 54 1.86 -0.18 3.35
C ILE A 54 0.89 -1.30 3.73
N GLY A 55 1.36 -2.24 4.55
CA GLY A 55 0.55 -3.33 5.06
C GLY A 55 1.31 -4.18 6.06
N LEU A 56 0.91 -5.45 6.20
CA LEU A 56 1.51 -6.38 7.14
C LEU A 56 2.89 -6.86 6.63
N PRO A 57 3.89 -6.93 7.53
CA PRO A 57 5.22 -7.47 7.21
C PRO A 57 5.19 -8.99 7.05
N ASP A 58 6.28 -9.55 6.52
CA ASP A 58 6.45 -10.98 6.26
C ASP A 58 6.85 -11.77 7.52
N PHE A 59 6.03 -11.65 8.56
CA PHE A 59 6.11 -12.46 9.78
C PHE A 59 4.74 -12.58 10.44
N PHE A 60 4.56 -13.57 11.32
CA PHE A 60 3.32 -13.73 12.07
C PHE A 60 3.14 -12.63 13.10
N ILE A 61 2.00 -11.94 13.02
CA ILE A 61 1.68 -10.84 13.94
C ILE A 61 1.39 -11.42 15.34
N PRO A 62 2.06 -10.91 16.39
CA PRO A 62 1.80 -11.33 17.76
C PRO A 62 0.36 -11.08 18.19
N GLN A 63 -0.08 -11.81 19.22
CA GLN A 63 -1.39 -11.59 19.83
C GLN A 63 -1.44 -10.23 20.54
N GLY A 64 -2.58 -9.56 20.44
CA GLY A 64 -2.85 -8.28 21.07
C GLY A 64 -4.23 -7.79 20.67
N THR A 65 -4.64 -6.62 21.16
CA THR A 65 -5.81 -5.94 20.59
C THR A 65 -5.51 -5.45 19.18
N GLN A 66 -6.53 -5.22 18.37
CA GLN A 66 -6.34 -4.68 17.01
C GLN A 66 -5.66 -3.30 17.04
N GLU A 67 -5.95 -2.48 18.04
CA GLU A 67 -5.38 -1.14 18.18
C GLU A 67 -3.88 -1.21 18.52
N GLU A 68 -3.50 -2.06 19.46
CA GLU A 68 -2.08 -2.33 19.78
C GLU A 68 -1.33 -2.86 18.56
N ALA A 69 -1.87 -3.88 17.89
CA ALA A 69 -1.23 -4.46 16.70
C ALA A 69 -1.05 -3.42 15.58
N ARG A 70 -2.05 -2.57 15.33
CA ARG A 70 -1.94 -1.50 14.32
C ARG A 70 -0.92 -0.45 14.71
N ALA A 71 -0.89 -0.01 15.96
CA ALA A 71 0.07 0.98 16.45
C ALA A 71 1.51 0.44 16.37
N GLU A 72 1.73 -0.79 16.84
CA GLU A 72 3.05 -1.46 16.80
C GLU A 72 3.56 -1.65 15.37
N LEU A 73 2.67 -1.98 14.43
CA LEU A 73 3.01 -2.15 13.02
C LEU A 73 3.05 -0.82 12.24
N GLY A 74 2.72 0.31 12.87
CA GLY A 74 2.61 1.62 12.20
C GLY A 74 1.56 1.62 11.08
N LEU A 75 0.41 1.01 11.35
CA LEU A 75 -0.80 1.01 10.51
C LEU A 75 -1.88 1.95 11.06
N ASP A 76 -1.55 2.76 12.05
CA ASP A 76 -2.33 3.92 12.47
C ASP A 76 -1.94 5.16 11.66
N ALA A 77 -2.71 6.25 11.82
CA ALA A 77 -2.49 7.47 11.04
C ALA A 77 -1.07 8.03 11.19
N ALA A 78 -0.54 8.04 12.42
CA ALA A 78 0.79 8.54 12.71
C ALA A 78 1.89 7.67 12.09
N GLY A 79 1.77 6.34 12.19
CA GLY A 79 2.70 5.39 11.58
C GLY A 79 2.67 5.43 10.05
N ILE A 80 1.49 5.57 9.45
CA ILE A 80 1.33 5.72 8.00
C ILE A 80 2.04 7.00 7.52
N GLU A 81 1.81 8.14 8.19
CA GLU A 81 2.48 9.39 7.85
C GLU A 81 4.01 9.29 7.99
N ALA A 82 4.49 8.67 9.07
CA ALA A 82 5.92 8.46 9.30
C ALA A 82 6.56 7.59 8.22
N LYS A 83 5.91 6.51 7.79
CA LYS A 83 6.37 5.65 6.68
C LYS A 83 6.46 6.42 5.37
N ILE A 84 5.45 7.23 5.05
CA ILE A 84 5.44 8.06 3.84
C ILE A 84 6.60 9.06 3.87
N LYS A 85 6.79 9.77 4.99
CA LYS A 85 7.89 10.74 5.16
C LYS A 85 9.26 10.08 5.04
N ALA A 86 9.46 8.94 5.70
CA ALA A 86 10.74 8.22 5.68
C ALA A 86 11.07 7.66 4.29
N TRP A 87 10.06 7.27 3.50
CA TRP A 87 10.25 6.73 2.15
C TRP A 87 10.55 7.81 1.10
N LEU A 88 10.07 9.04 1.31
CA LEU A 88 10.34 10.19 0.43
C LEU A 88 11.71 10.86 0.70
N ALA A 89 12.34 10.56 1.84
CA ALA A 89 13.63 11.12 2.25
C ALA A 89 14.81 10.45 1.54
#